data_AF-A0A1M5VW11-F1
#
_entry.id   AF-A0A1M5VW11-F1
#
_cell.length_a   1.000
_cell.length_b   1.000
_cell.length_c   1.000
_cell.angle_alpha   90.00
_cell.angle_beta   90.00
_cell.angle_gamma   90.00
#
_symmetry.space_group_name_H-M   'P 1'
#
loop_
_entity.id
_entity.type
_entity.pdbx_description
1 polymer ?
#
loop_
_entity_poly.entity_id
_entity_poly.type
_entity_poly.pdbx_seq_one_letter_code
_entity_poly.pdbx_strand_id
1 'polypeptide(L)'
;MDTPWEKVADSIEFIPAEYSGKTEQESVAQEMLRCGPAEIDRLVAAGLPFEERSGVRHFDVNDLYNLGMYSNTSKTQPELAFRMLFRFAGRPVDDLLRTKTWDFQVRLECPDCAGEAPWRLEEPDIVRFGGSVAAVTAPAPGSGSAQYTATVTTTGARTPVISPVLRRLTGEYLAAGYRWQMIPVPMQADYGLVHELGATSCIAASLLLAERFRDAGYRAEAKRGWFCGVLGGALDLPHACVEVEDDDGRLKTIDIAKAQLAARLSASTAEFQELCLGSIYNKVIPSTASGNAALGHHECGSRTPVHVRADIRSVR
;
A
#
# COMPACT_ATOMS: atom_id res chain seq x y z
N MET A 1 -25.11 15.72 -10.75
CA MET A 1 -24.31 16.76 -10.08
C MET A 1 -22.94 16.68 -10.70
N ASP A 2 -22.47 17.79 -11.27
CA ASP A 2 -21.12 17.89 -11.80
C ASP A 2 -20.13 17.75 -10.65
N THR A 3 -19.09 16.95 -10.84
CA THR A 3 -17.99 16.84 -9.89
C THR A 3 -17.22 18.14 -9.89
N PRO A 4 -16.97 18.77 -8.72
CA PRO A 4 -16.19 20.01 -8.63
C PRO A 4 -14.69 19.70 -8.75
N TRP A 5 -14.26 19.28 -9.95
CA TRP A 5 -12.92 18.77 -10.22
C TRP A 5 -11.79 19.71 -9.81
N GLU A 6 -11.99 21.01 -9.92
CA GLU A 6 -11.03 22.04 -9.51
C GLU A 6 -10.77 21.97 -8.00
N LYS A 7 -11.84 21.83 -7.20
CA LYS A 7 -11.71 21.65 -5.74
C LYS A 7 -11.05 20.33 -5.37
N VAL A 8 -11.26 19.30 -6.19
CA VAL A 8 -10.63 17.99 -5.97
C VAL A 8 -9.14 18.09 -6.26
N ALA A 9 -8.75 18.74 -7.36
CA ALA A 9 -7.36 19.02 -7.71
C ALA A 9 -6.65 19.85 -6.62
N ASP A 10 -7.28 20.93 -6.13
CA ASP A 10 -6.76 21.72 -4.99
C ASP A 10 -6.65 20.92 -3.68
N SER A 11 -7.33 19.78 -3.60
CA SER A 11 -7.35 18.89 -2.44
C SER A 11 -6.45 17.68 -2.58
N ILE A 12 -5.51 17.66 -3.53
CA ILE A 12 -4.47 16.64 -3.61
C ILE A 12 -3.17 17.28 -4.05
N GLU A 13 -2.06 16.58 -3.79
CA GLU A 13 -0.79 16.94 -4.39
C GLU A 13 -0.54 16.06 -5.62
N PHE A 14 -0.22 16.69 -6.74
CA PHE A 14 0.17 15.97 -7.95
C PHE A 14 1.60 15.44 -7.83
N ILE A 15 1.86 14.30 -8.46
CA ILE A 15 3.19 13.69 -8.46
C ILE A 15 4.20 14.62 -9.16
N PRO A 16 5.32 14.98 -8.49
CA PRO A 16 6.36 15.80 -9.10
C PRO A 16 6.93 15.18 -10.39
N ALA A 17 7.37 16.03 -11.30
CA ALA A 17 7.76 15.62 -12.66
C ALA A 17 8.86 14.55 -12.68
N GLU A 18 9.81 14.60 -11.73
CA GLU A 18 10.90 13.63 -11.60
C GLU A 18 10.45 12.22 -11.18
N TYR A 19 9.25 12.09 -10.59
CA TYR A 19 8.66 10.82 -10.18
C TYR A 19 7.48 10.40 -11.08
N SER A 20 6.99 11.29 -11.92
CA SER A 20 5.79 11.08 -12.71
C SER A 20 6.05 10.19 -13.93
N GLY A 21 5.23 9.14 -14.06
CA GLY A 21 5.15 8.27 -15.23
C GLY A 21 3.84 8.50 -15.98
N LYS A 22 3.82 9.43 -16.94
CA LYS A 22 2.63 9.76 -17.73
C LYS A 22 2.37 8.71 -18.81
N THR A 23 1.74 7.61 -18.44
CA THR A 23 1.48 6.44 -19.31
C THR A 23 0.02 6.34 -19.75
N GLU A 24 -0.91 6.89 -18.99
CA GLU A 24 -2.33 6.66 -19.21
C GLU A 24 -2.91 7.64 -20.21
N GLN A 25 -3.46 7.14 -21.31
CA GLN A 25 -4.13 7.98 -22.30
C GLN A 25 -5.38 8.63 -21.71
N GLU A 26 -5.77 9.77 -22.27
CA GLU A 26 -6.98 10.50 -21.88
C GLU A 26 -8.24 9.64 -21.83
N SER A 27 -8.42 8.72 -22.79
CA SER A 27 -9.56 7.79 -22.79
C SER A 27 -9.62 6.92 -21.53
N VAL A 28 -8.46 6.49 -21.02
CA VAL A 28 -8.34 5.75 -19.76
C VAL A 28 -8.62 6.66 -18.57
N ALA A 29 -8.14 7.90 -18.59
CA ALA A 29 -8.45 8.90 -17.56
C ALA A 29 -9.96 9.15 -17.46
N GLN A 30 -10.65 9.34 -18.59
CA GLN A 30 -12.10 9.49 -18.67
C GLN A 30 -12.83 8.27 -18.10
N GLU A 31 -12.37 7.06 -18.44
CA GLU A 31 -12.94 5.83 -17.91
C GLU A 31 -12.76 5.69 -16.39
N MET A 32 -11.54 5.95 -15.90
CA MET A 32 -11.17 5.84 -14.50
C MET A 32 -11.94 6.83 -13.64
N LEU A 33 -12.05 8.08 -14.10
CA LEU A 33 -12.73 9.17 -13.40
C LEU A 33 -14.24 9.24 -13.69
N ARG A 34 -14.74 8.41 -14.62
CA ARG A 34 -16.14 8.41 -15.10
C ARG A 34 -16.61 9.81 -15.53
N CYS A 35 -15.76 10.49 -16.31
CA CYS A 35 -15.97 11.87 -16.75
C CYS A 35 -15.81 12.02 -18.26
N GLY A 36 -16.34 13.11 -18.84
CA GLY A 36 -16.21 13.42 -20.26
C GLY A 36 -14.99 14.29 -20.60
N PRO A 37 -14.69 14.52 -21.90
CA PRO A 37 -13.56 15.35 -22.34
C PRO A 37 -13.54 16.76 -21.72
N ALA A 38 -14.71 17.41 -21.61
CA ALA A 38 -14.82 18.75 -21.01
C ALA A 38 -14.49 18.79 -19.51
N GLU A 39 -14.59 17.66 -18.80
CA GLU A 39 -14.14 17.55 -17.40
C GLU A 39 -12.63 17.34 -17.31
N ILE A 40 -12.04 16.60 -18.24
CA ILE A 40 -10.58 16.51 -18.37
C ILE A 40 -9.99 17.89 -18.67
N ASP A 41 -10.60 18.67 -19.55
CA ASP A 41 -10.13 20.04 -19.84
C ASP A 41 -10.16 20.93 -18.59
N ARG A 42 -11.19 20.78 -17.74
CA ARG A 42 -11.26 21.46 -16.44
C ARG A 42 -10.15 21.02 -15.49
N LEU A 43 -9.88 19.72 -15.40
CA LEU A 43 -8.78 19.19 -14.59
C LEU A 43 -7.42 19.70 -15.06
N VAL A 44 -7.18 19.73 -16.37
CA VAL A 44 -5.95 20.29 -16.95
C VAL A 44 -5.84 21.78 -16.67
N ALA A 45 -6.93 22.54 -16.81
CA ALA A 45 -6.98 23.95 -16.46
C ALA A 45 -6.73 24.19 -14.95
N ALA A 46 -7.11 23.23 -14.10
CA ALA A 46 -6.84 23.21 -12.66
C ALA A 46 -5.44 22.66 -12.31
N GLY A 47 -4.58 22.38 -13.29
CA GLY A 47 -3.18 22.02 -13.07
C GLY A 47 -2.85 20.53 -13.10
N LEU A 48 -3.78 19.65 -13.51
CA LEU A 48 -3.47 18.22 -13.72
C LEU A 48 -2.32 18.07 -14.76
N PRO A 49 -1.16 17.53 -14.36
CA PRO A 49 -0.02 17.40 -15.26
C PRO A 49 -0.31 16.39 -16.38
N PHE A 50 0.07 16.73 -17.61
CA PHE A 50 -0.06 15.85 -18.76
C PHE A 50 1.12 16.00 -19.71
N GLU A 51 1.30 15.01 -20.58
CA GLU A 51 2.18 15.07 -21.75
C GLU A 51 1.38 14.80 -23.01
N GLU A 52 1.65 15.55 -24.07
CA GLU A 52 1.05 15.27 -25.37
C GLU A 52 1.99 14.39 -26.21
N ARG A 53 1.47 13.26 -26.70
CA ARG A 53 2.19 12.36 -27.60
C ARG A 53 1.30 12.04 -28.79
N SER A 54 1.75 12.44 -29.98
CA SER A 54 1.00 12.26 -31.23
C SER A 54 -0.44 12.79 -31.17
N GLY A 55 -0.64 13.94 -30.51
CA GLY A 55 -1.97 14.57 -30.34
C GLY A 55 -2.85 13.93 -29.27
N VAL A 56 -2.33 13.00 -28.46
CA VAL A 56 -3.06 12.36 -27.35
C VAL A 56 -2.43 12.75 -26.02
N ARG A 57 -3.24 13.25 -25.08
CA ARG A 57 -2.81 13.55 -23.72
C ARG A 57 -2.60 12.27 -22.92
N HIS A 58 -1.49 12.23 -22.19
CA HIS A 58 -1.10 11.16 -21.29
C HIS A 58 -0.93 11.70 -19.88
N PHE A 59 -1.43 10.98 -18.88
CA PHE A 59 -1.49 11.37 -17.48
C PHE A 59 -0.79 10.35 -16.59
N ASP A 60 -0.40 10.78 -15.39
CA ASP A 60 0.13 9.88 -14.36
C ASP A 60 -1.01 9.07 -13.73
N VAL A 61 -0.84 7.75 -13.64
CA VAL A 61 -1.86 6.87 -13.06
C VAL A 61 -2.13 7.18 -11.58
N ASN A 62 -1.12 7.62 -10.81
CA ASN A 62 -1.28 7.93 -9.39
C ASN A 62 -2.10 9.21 -9.20
N ASP A 63 -1.87 10.23 -10.05
CA ASP A 63 -2.65 11.47 -10.04
C ASP A 63 -4.12 11.19 -10.35
N LEU A 64 -4.39 10.40 -11.40
CA LEU A 64 -5.75 9.98 -11.74
C LEU A 64 -6.39 9.17 -10.59
N TYR A 65 -5.62 8.31 -9.93
CA TYR A 65 -6.11 7.53 -8.81
C TYR A 65 -6.50 8.42 -7.62
N ASN A 66 -5.65 9.40 -7.29
CA ASN A 66 -5.88 10.37 -6.23
C ASN A 66 -7.10 11.25 -6.55
N LEU A 67 -7.20 11.80 -7.75
CA LEU A 67 -8.38 12.56 -8.20
C LEU A 67 -9.66 11.74 -8.05
N GLY A 68 -9.66 10.50 -8.55
CA GLY A 68 -10.82 9.63 -8.44
C GLY A 68 -11.20 9.38 -6.98
N MET A 69 -10.23 9.03 -6.15
CA MET A 69 -10.41 8.77 -4.72
C MET A 69 -11.00 9.96 -3.96
N TYR A 70 -10.61 11.19 -4.30
CA TYR A 70 -11.05 12.42 -3.64
C TYR A 70 -12.26 13.09 -4.28
N SER A 71 -12.79 12.54 -5.37
CA SER A 71 -13.98 13.06 -6.06
C SER A 71 -15.27 12.99 -5.23
N ASN A 72 -15.36 12.03 -4.30
CA ASN A 72 -16.56 11.72 -3.49
C ASN A 72 -17.82 11.43 -4.33
N THR A 73 -17.67 11.00 -5.58
CA THR A 73 -18.80 10.69 -6.48
C THR A 73 -19.34 9.28 -6.25
N SER A 74 -18.59 8.43 -5.55
CA SER A 74 -18.84 6.99 -5.37
C SER A 74 -18.88 6.18 -6.67
N LYS A 75 -18.41 6.75 -7.78
CA LYS A 75 -18.55 6.15 -9.13
C LYS A 75 -17.21 5.95 -9.82
N THR A 76 -16.17 6.67 -9.41
CA THR A 76 -14.85 6.51 -10.01
C THR A 76 -14.30 5.12 -9.74
N GLN A 77 -13.46 4.61 -10.64
CA GLN A 77 -12.82 3.31 -10.45
C GLN A 77 -11.99 3.26 -9.15
N PRO A 78 -11.19 4.29 -8.78
CA PRO A 78 -10.48 4.33 -7.50
C PRO A 78 -11.38 4.16 -6.27
N GLU A 79 -12.52 4.89 -6.20
CA GLU A 79 -13.45 4.77 -5.07
C GLU A 79 -14.07 3.38 -4.98
N LEU A 80 -14.48 2.82 -6.11
CA LEU A 80 -15.07 1.48 -6.18
C LEU A 80 -14.06 0.40 -5.80
N ALA A 81 -12.82 0.53 -6.29
CA ALA A 81 -11.72 -0.36 -5.96
C ALA A 81 -11.43 -0.33 -4.45
N PHE A 82 -11.32 0.85 -3.83
CA PHE A 82 -11.06 0.99 -2.40
C PHE A 82 -12.21 0.46 -1.54
N ARG A 83 -13.47 0.73 -1.92
CA ARG A 83 -14.64 0.18 -1.20
C ARG A 83 -14.63 -1.34 -1.23
N MET A 84 -14.32 -1.93 -2.38
CA MET A 84 -14.20 -3.38 -2.51
C MET A 84 -13.03 -3.92 -1.68
N LEU A 85 -11.87 -3.27 -1.75
CA LEU A 85 -10.66 -3.64 -1.04
C LEU A 85 -10.86 -3.67 0.48
N PHE A 86 -11.48 -2.63 1.03
CA PHE A 86 -11.71 -2.45 2.46
C PHE A 86 -13.10 -2.87 2.94
N ARG A 87 -13.86 -3.63 2.14
CA ARG A 87 -15.21 -4.12 2.52
C ARG A 87 -15.24 -4.88 3.85
N PHE A 88 -14.10 -5.39 4.30
CA PHE A 88 -13.96 -6.09 5.58
C PHE A 88 -13.82 -5.14 6.78
N ALA A 89 -13.46 -3.87 6.58
CA ALA A 89 -13.23 -2.91 7.66
C ALA A 89 -14.51 -2.56 8.44
N GLY A 90 -15.68 -2.74 7.82
CA GLY A 90 -16.99 -2.58 8.48
C GLY A 90 -17.58 -3.89 9.02
N ARG A 91 -16.86 -5.02 8.96
CA ARG A 91 -17.30 -6.31 9.51
C ARG A 91 -16.84 -6.45 10.97
N PRO A 92 -17.43 -7.36 11.77
CA PRO A 92 -16.93 -7.66 13.10
C PRO A 92 -15.44 -8.01 13.07
N VAL A 93 -14.65 -7.31 13.88
CA VAL A 93 -13.19 -7.48 13.94
C VAL A 93 -12.77 -8.90 14.34
N ASP A 94 -13.64 -9.66 15.00
CA ASP A 94 -13.38 -11.07 15.32
C ASP A 94 -13.17 -11.94 14.08
N ASP A 95 -13.76 -11.58 12.93
CA ASP A 95 -13.50 -12.27 11.66
C ASP A 95 -12.04 -12.06 11.18
N LEU A 96 -11.44 -10.94 11.56
CA LEU A 96 -10.05 -10.58 11.21
C LEU A 96 -9.04 -11.19 12.19
N LEU A 97 -9.51 -11.68 13.34
CA LEU A 97 -8.69 -12.31 14.36
C LEU A 97 -8.59 -13.83 14.20
N ARG A 98 -9.50 -14.43 13.43
CA ARG A 98 -9.50 -15.87 13.16
C ARG A 98 -8.30 -16.29 12.30
N THR A 99 -7.88 -17.53 12.50
CA THR A 99 -6.96 -18.22 11.60
C THR A 99 -7.52 -18.25 10.18
N LYS A 100 -6.66 -17.98 9.21
CA LYS A 100 -7.01 -17.95 7.79
C LYS A 100 -5.89 -18.47 6.91
N THR A 101 -6.23 -19.25 5.90
CA THR A 101 -5.27 -19.86 4.98
C THR A 101 -5.38 -19.25 3.58
N TRP A 102 -4.22 -18.98 3.00
CA TRP A 102 -4.03 -18.29 1.74
C TRP A 102 -3.22 -19.17 0.78
N ASP A 103 -3.68 -19.26 -0.46
CA ASP A 103 -2.86 -19.63 -1.61
C ASP A 103 -2.09 -18.38 -2.00
N PHE A 104 -0.78 -18.42 -1.84
CA PHE A 104 0.11 -17.28 -1.96
C PHE A 104 1.07 -17.53 -3.12
N GLN A 105 0.90 -16.76 -4.20
CA GLN A 105 1.72 -16.88 -5.39
C GLN A 105 2.35 -15.53 -5.71
N VAL A 106 3.66 -15.52 -5.93
CA VAL A 106 4.39 -14.31 -6.31
C VAL A 106 5.12 -14.56 -7.63
N ARG A 107 4.88 -13.69 -8.61
CA ARG A 107 5.63 -13.63 -9.86
C ARG A 107 6.68 -12.53 -9.76
N LEU A 108 7.89 -12.87 -10.18
CA LEU A 108 9.04 -11.98 -10.27
C LEU A 108 9.38 -11.80 -11.75
N GLU A 109 9.54 -10.57 -12.21
CA GLU A 109 9.93 -10.24 -13.60
C GLU A 109 11.10 -9.26 -13.59
N CYS A 110 12.18 -9.58 -14.33
CA CYS A 110 13.36 -8.76 -14.50
C CYS A 110 13.35 -8.19 -15.94
N PRO A 111 12.83 -6.97 -16.15
CA PRO A 111 12.61 -6.43 -17.50
C PRO A 111 13.91 -6.30 -18.30
N ASP A 112 15.00 -5.87 -17.66
CA ASP A 112 16.32 -5.70 -18.28
C ASP A 112 17.28 -6.81 -17.82
N CYS A 113 16.87 -8.06 -18.01
CA CYS A 113 17.61 -9.25 -17.56
C CYS A 113 18.93 -9.42 -18.32
N ALA A 114 20.05 -9.45 -17.59
CA ALA A 114 21.40 -9.60 -18.18
C ALA A 114 21.88 -11.05 -18.32
N GLY A 115 21.13 -12.03 -17.79
CA GLY A 115 21.46 -13.45 -17.92
C GLY A 115 20.81 -14.31 -16.84
N GLU A 116 21.19 -15.58 -16.80
CA GLU A 116 20.78 -16.49 -15.74
C GLU A 116 21.44 -16.11 -14.41
N ALA A 117 20.64 -15.93 -13.36
CA ALA A 117 21.14 -15.65 -12.03
C ALA A 117 20.15 -16.12 -10.95
N PRO A 118 20.57 -16.14 -9.67
CA PRO A 118 19.67 -16.40 -8.55
C PRO A 118 18.55 -15.35 -8.42
N TRP A 119 17.37 -15.84 -8.06
CA TRP A 119 16.25 -15.02 -7.61
C TRP A 119 16.17 -15.01 -6.09
N ARG A 120 15.86 -13.85 -5.51
CA ARG A 120 15.53 -13.73 -4.09
C ARG A 120 14.17 -13.11 -3.92
N LEU A 121 13.42 -13.64 -2.97
CA LEU A 121 12.15 -13.10 -2.50
C LEU A 121 12.27 -12.87 -0.99
N GLU A 122 11.77 -11.74 -0.52
CA GLU A 122 11.60 -11.49 0.90
C GLU A 122 10.40 -12.31 1.38
N GLU A 123 10.64 -13.51 1.91
CA GLU A 123 9.59 -14.52 2.17
C GLU A 123 8.56 -14.09 3.24
N PRO A 124 7.36 -14.71 3.25
CA PRO A 124 6.38 -14.53 4.32
C PRO A 124 6.93 -14.82 5.72
N ASP A 125 6.86 -13.82 6.61
CA ASP A 125 7.39 -13.88 7.99
C ASP A 125 6.27 -14.08 9.02
N ILE A 126 5.31 -14.96 8.70
CA ILE A 126 4.10 -15.12 9.53
C ILE A 126 4.34 -15.96 10.80
N VAL A 127 5.42 -16.75 10.83
CA VAL A 127 5.71 -17.66 11.95
C VAL A 127 5.97 -16.89 13.24
N ARG A 128 6.64 -15.72 13.16
CA ARG A 128 6.84 -14.79 14.29
C ARG A 128 5.52 -14.33 14.93
N PHE A 129 4.43 -14.40 14.18
CA PHE A 129 3.09 -14.00 14.60
C PHE A 129 2.16 -15.19 14.87
N GLY A 130 2.71 -16.41 14.97
CA GLY A 130 1.95 -17.63 15.28
C GLY A 130 1.22 -18.26 14.09
N GLY A 131 1.52 -17.81 12.87
CA GLY A 131 1.06 -18.47 11.64
C GLY A 131 2.00 -19.58 11.17
N SER A 132 1.78 -20.06 9.94
CA SER A 132 2.62 -21.09 9.32
C SER A 132 2.77 -20.89 7.82
N VAL A 133 3.88 -21.38 7.26
CA VAL A 133 4.10 -21.47 5.80
C VAL A 133 4.31 -22.94 5.43
N ALA A 134 3.65 -23.42 4.38
CA ALA A 134 3.73 -24.80 3.92
C ALA A 134 3.69 -24.88 2.38
N ALA A 135 4.01 -26.05 1.82
CA ALA A 135 3.97 -26.31 0.38
C ALA A 135 4.75 -25.27 -0.45
N VAL A 136 5.94 -24.90 0.03
CA VAL A 136 6.76 -23.87 -0.59
C VAL A 136 7.41 -24.39 -1.87
N THR A 137 7.25 -23.64 -2.95
CA THR A 137 8.07 -23.74 -4.16
C THR A 137 8.86 -22.44 -4.30
N ALA A 138 10.15 -22.48 -3.98
CA ALA A 138 11.04 -21.34 -4.14
C ALA A 138 11.45 -21.15 -5.61
N PRO A 139 11.73 -19.91 -6.04
CA PRO A 139 12.20 -19.66 -7.40
C PRO A 139 13.60 -20.26 -7.61
N ALA A 140 13.76 -21.08 -8.64
CA ALA A 140 15.07 -21.56 -9.07
C ALA A 140 15.85 -20.43 -9.77
N PRO A 141 17.20 -20.49 -9.81
CA PRO A 141 17.99 -19.62 -10.68
C PRO A 141 17.47 -19.68 -12.13
N GLY A 142 17.46 -18.55 -12.81
CA GLY A 142 16.85 -18.45 -14.14
C GLY A 142 17.05 -17.07 -14.76
N SER A 143 16.40 -16.83 -15.89
CA SER A 143 16.42 -15.52 -16.56
C SER A 143 14.99 -15.04 -16.83
N GLY A 144 14.82 -13.71 -16.92
CA GLY A 144 13.57 -13.06 -17.30
C GLY A 144 12.50 -13.06 -16.21
N SER A 145 12.08 -14.23 -15.72
CA SER A 145 11.01 -14.34 -14.71
C SER A 145 11.14 -15.57 -13.83
N ALA A 146 10.57 -15.50 -12.63
CA ALA A 146 10.44 -16.63 -11.72
C ALA A 146 9.11 -16.59 -10.95
N GLN A 147 8.78 -17.70 -10.29
CA GLN A 147 7.59 -17.81 -9.47
C GLN A 147 7.93 -18.42 -8.11
N TYR A 148 7.35 -17.83 -7.06
CA TYR A 148 7.27 -18.40 -5.72
C TYR A 148 5.83 -18.81 -5.44
N THR A 149 5.62 -19.98 -4.85
CA THR A 149 4.30 -20.38 -4.35
C THR A 149 4.40 -20.92 -2.94
N ALA A 150 3.37 -20.68 -2.13
CA ALA A 150 3.24 -21.24 -0.79
C ALA A 150 1.78 -21.28 -0.35
N THR A 151 1.50 -22.12 0.63
CA THR A 151 0.30 -22.02 1.47
C THR A 151 0.67 -21.26 2.74
N VAL A 152 0.07 -20.08 2.95
CA VAL A 152 0.33 -19.23 4.12
C VAL A 152 -0.88 -19.24 5.03
N THR A 153 -0.69 -19.57 6.30
CA THR A 153 -1.73 -19.46 7.34
C THR A 153 -1.40 -18.29 8.25
N THR A 154 -2.28 -17.30 8.26
CA THR A 154 -2.23 -16.13 9.16
C THR A 154 -3.12 -16.37 10.37
N THR A 155 -2.71 -15.88 11.53
CA THR A 155 -3.56 -15.78 12.73
C THR A 155 -3.63 -14.32 13.18
N GLY A 156 -4.71 -13.92 13.84
CA GLY A 156 -4.82 -12.60 14.43
C GLY A 156 -4.76 -12.65 15.95
N ALA A 157 -4.33 -11.54 16.55
CA ALA A 157 -4.26 -11.38 17.98
C ALA A 157 -4.54 -9.91 18.34
N ARG A 158 -5.43 -9.69 19.31
CA ARG A 158 -5.58 -8.38 19.92
C ARG A 158 -4.37 -8.09 20.79
N THR A 159 -3.57 -7.15 20.36
CA THR A 159 -2.39 -6.69 21.06
C THR A 159 -2.43 -5.17 21.11
N PRO A 160 -3.38 -4.56 21.85
CA PRO A 160 -3.44 -3.10 21.92
C PRO A 160 -2.09 -2.55 22.41
N VAL A 161 -1.69 -1.41 21.85
CA VAL A 161 -0.54 -0.65 22.36
C VAL A 161 -0.89 -0.18 23.76
N ILE A 162 -0.01 -0.38 24.73
CA ILE A 162 -0.21 0.07 26.13
C ILE A 162 0.62 1.30 26.46
N SER A 163 1.76 1.51 25.80
CA SER A 163 2.59 2.67 26.03
C SER A 163 1.82 3.97 25.77
N PRO A 164 1.75 4.89 26.76
CA PRO A 164 1.18 6.20 26.54
C PRO A 164 1.99 7.03 25.53
N VAL A 165 3.29 6.77 25.41
CA VAL A 165 4.17 7.46 24.46
C VAL A 165 3.86 7.03 23.02
N LEU A 166 3.81 5.73 22.77
CA LEU A 166 3.48 5.20 21.43
C LEU A 166 2.07 5.62 20.99
N ARG A 167 1.09 5.58 21.91
CA ARG A 167 -0.28 6.06 21.65
C ARG A 167 -0.31 7.55 21.30
N ARG A 168 0.41 8.37 22.07
CA ARG A 168 0.48 9.83 21.82
C ARG A 168 1.09 10.11 20.44
N LEU A 169 2.25 9.53 20.13
CA LEU A 169 2.93 9.73 18.84
C LEU A 169 2.08 9.26 17.65
N THR A 170 1.37 8.14 17.80
CA THR A 170 0.41 7.65 16.80
C THR A 170 -0.75 8.63 16.61
N GLY A 171 -1.31 9.15 17.71
CA GLY A 171 -2.39 10.13 17.68
C GLY A 171 -1.95 11.47 17.06
N GLU A 172 -0.75 11.95 17.41
CA GLU A 172 -0.14 13.15 16.82
C GLU A 172 0.04 13.00 15.31
N TYR A 173 0.47 11.82 14.84
CA TYR A 173 0.55 11.55 13.41
C TYR A 173 -0.82 11.62 12.73
N LEU A 174 -1.83 10.95 13.29
CA LEU A 174 -3.20 10.96 12.73
C LEU A 174 -3.80 12.37 12.72
N ALA A 175 -3.46 13.20 13.70
CA ALA A 175 -3.90 14.58 13.82
C ALA A 175 -3.10 15.58 12.95
N ALA A 176 -1.97 15.17 12.38
CA ALA A 176 -1.10 16.05 11.58
C ALA A 176 -1.73 16.49 10.25
N GLY A 177 -2.85 15.88 9.83
CA GLY A 177 -3.59 16.28 8.64
C GLY A 177 -3.04 15.71 7.33
N TYR A 178 -2.08 14.78 7.39
CA TYR A 178 -1.52 14.16 6.19
C TYR A 178 -2.60 13.42 5.40
N ARG A 179 -2.66 13.71 4.10
CA ARG A 179 -3.61 13.11 3.17
C ARG A 179 -3.05 11.83 2.59
N TRP A 180 -3.77 10.72 2.75
CA TRP A 180 -3.36 9.48 2.11
C TRP A 180 -3.47 9.60 0.58
N GLN A 181 -2.40 9.28 -0.14
CA GLN A 181 -2.36 9.30 -1.61
C GLN A 181 -1.64 8.05 -2.14
N MET A 182 -2.01 7.64 -3.36
CA MET A 182 -1.18 6.78 -4.18
C MET A 182 0.05 7.58 -4.59
N ILE A 183 1.23 7.08 -4.22
CA ILE A 183 2.52 7.73 -4.46
C ILE A 183 3.45 6.70 -5.11
N PRO A 184 4.24 7.05 -6.14
CA PRO A 184 5.22 6.13 -6.73
C PRO A 184 6.20 5.60 -5.68
N VAL A 185 6.49 4.30 -5.72
CA VAL A 185 7.40 3.65 -4.75
C VAL A 185 8.76 4.38 -4.59
N PRO A 186 9.43 4.86 -5.66
CA PRO A 186 10.67 5.62 -5.51
C PRO A 186 10.52 6.89 -4.65
N MET A 187 9.38 7.59 -4.78
CA MET A 187 9.07 8.79 -3.99
C MET A 187 8.71 8.46 -2.54
N GLN A 188 8.04 7.33 -2.29
CA GLN A 188 7.65 6.93 -0.92
C GLN A 188 8.83 6.72 0.03
N ALA A 189 10.01 6.40 -0.50
CA ALA A 189 11.22 6.24 0.30
C ALA A 189 11.77 7.59 0.82
N ASP A 190 11.52 8.68 0.08
CA ASP A 190 11.73 10.05 0.56
C ASP A 190 10.49 10.51 1.34
N TYR A 191 10.30 9.89 2.50
CA TYR A 191 9.16 10.19 3.35
C TYR A 191 9.20 11.64 3.85
N GLY A 192 10.37 12.29 3.93
CA GLY A 192 10.48 13.71 4.27
C GLY A 192 9.72 14.58 3.27
N LEU A 193 10.07 14.43 1.98
CA LEU A 193 9.37 15.11 0.88
C LEU A 193 7.87 14.83 0.88
N VAL A 194 7.46 13.55 1.02
CA VAL A 194 6.04 13.16 1.00
C VAL A 194 5.23 13.90 2.08
N HIS A 195 5.76 14.02 3.29
CA HIS A 195 5.07 14.71 4.38
C HIS A 195 5.17 16.24 4.30
N GLU A 196 6.24 16.79 3.72
CA GLU A 196 6.35 18.22 3.43
C GLU A 196 5.24 18.68 2.47
N LEU A 197 4.90 17.82 1.51
CA LEU A 197 3.76 17.99 0.61
C LEU A 197 2.39 17.77 1.32
N GLY A 198 2.36 17.48 2.63
CA GLY A 198 1.11 17.22 3.34
C GLY A 198 0.42 15.91 2.93
N ALA A 199 1.13 15.02 2.23
CA ALA A 199 0.65 13.72 1.80
C ALA A 199 1.23 12.58 2.66
N THR A 200 0.72 11.37 2.47
CA THR A 200 1.25 10.15 3.07
C THR A 200 0.91 8.92 2.22
N SER A 201 1.69 7.86 2.38
CA SER A 201 1.40 6.51 1.88
C SER A 201 1.63 5.47 2.98
N CYS A 202 1.42 4.18 2.72
CA CYS A 202 1.75 3.13 3.68
C CYS A 202 3.25 3.07 4.03
N ILE A 203 4.14 3.20 3.05
CA ILE A 203 5.59 3.19 3.27
C ILE A 203 6.03 4.47 3.97
N ALA A 204 5.66 5.64 3.46
CA ALA A 204 6.08 6.91 4.03
C ALA A 204 5.61 7.05 5.49
N ALA A 205 4.36 6.71 5.78
CA ALA A 205 3.83 6.72 7.15
C ALA A 205 4.62 5.81 8.08
N SER A 206 4.90 4.59 7.62
CA SER A 206 5.61 3.60 8.43
C SER A 206 7.05 4.03 8.70
N LEU A 207 7.74 4.61 7.72
CA LEU A 207 9.12 5.10 7.88
C LEU A 207 9.19 6.23 8.90
N LEU A 208 8.35 7.27 8.74
CA LEU A 208 8.32 8.41 9.66
C LEU A 208 7.90 8.00 11.07
N LEU A 209 6.87 7.16 11.20
CA LEU A 209 6.40 6.74 12.52
C LEU A 209 7.42 5.84 13.23
N ALA A 210 8.08 4.93 12.51
CA ALA A 210 9.12 4.09 13.09
C ALA A 210 10.33 4.93 13.54
N GLU A 211 10.69 5.98 12.80
CA GLU A 211 11.70 6.96 13.24
C GLU A 211 11.30 7.63 14.54
N ARG A 212 10.08 8.18 14.62
CA ARG A 212 9.58 8.83 15.84
C ARG A 212 9.54 7.90 17.05
N PHE A 213 9.22 6.62 16.85
CA PHE A 213 9.27 5.64 17.93
C PHE A 213 10.71 5.35 18.38
N ARG A 214 11.66 5.23 17.45
CA ARG A 214 13.08 5.07 17.78
C ARG A 214 13.64 6.27 18.52
N ASP A 215 13.29 7.49 18.11
CA ASP A 215 13.69 8.72 18.81
C ASP A 215 13.13 8.79 20.24
N ALA A 216 11.97 8.15 20.47
CA ALA A 216 11.37 7.99 21.78
C ALA A 216 11.95 6.80 22.60
N GLY A 217 12.95 6.10 22.08
CA GLY A 217 13.66 5.00 22.75
C GLY A 217 13.10 3.60 22.50
N TYR A 218 12.15 3.44 21.58
CA TYR A 218 11.55 2.14 21.27
C TYR A 218 12.28 1.39 20.16
N ARG A 219 12.26 0.05 20.22
CA ARG A 219 12.70 -0.79 19.12
C ARG A 219 11.58 -0.85 18.09
N ALA A 220 11.71 -0.05 17.02
CA ALA A 220 10.70 0.07 15.99
C ALA A 220 11.29 0.05 14.58
N GLU A 221 10.62 -0.66 13.68
CA GLU A 221 11.00 -0.79 12.28
C GLU A 221 9.77 -0.68 11.37
N ALA A 222 9.93 -0.01 10.25
CA ALA A 222 8.96 -0.13 9.16
C ALA A 222 9.19 -1.48 8.47
N LYS A 223 8.13 -2.24 8.24
CA LYS A 223 8.18 -3.57 7.63
C LYS A 223 7.20 -3.66 6.48
N ARG A 224 7.61 -4.32 5.40
CA ARG A 224 6.72 -4.57 4.25
C ARG A 224 6.05 -5.92 4.35
N GLY A 225 4.98 -6.07 3.60
CA GLY A 225 4.30 -7.32 3.37
C GLY A 225 3.28 -7.17 2.26
N TRP A 226 2.28 -8.04 2.27
CA TRP A 226 1.21 -8.04 1.27
C TRP A 226 -0.15 -7.90 1.91
N PHE A 227 -1.02 -7.14 1.24
CA PHE A 227 -2.40 -7.03 1.62
C PHE A 227 -3.23 -8.19 1.02
N CYS A 228 -3.92 -8.95 1.86
CA CYS A 228 -4.66 -10.14 1.44
C CYS A 228 -6.12 -9.87 1.04
N GLY A 229 -6.63 -10.62 0.06
CA GLY A 229 -8.05 -10.64 -0.31
C GLY A 229 -8.46 -9.53 -1.30
N VAL A 230 -7.48 -9.00 -2.02
CA VAL A 230 -7.66 -8.24 -3.25
C VAL A 230 -8.09 -9.20 -4.37
N LEU A 231 -8.90 -8.74 -5.32
CA LEU A 231 -9.42 -9.52 -6.45
C LEU A 231 -8.28 -10.09 -7.32
N GLY A 232 -7.73 -11.25 -6.96
CA GLY A 232 -6.88 -12.10 -7.79
C GLY A 232 -5.81 -11.38 -8.61
N GLY A 233 -4.97 -10.56 -7.98
CA GLY A 233 -3.86 -9.85 -8.65
C GLY A 233 -4.22 -8.56 -9.39
N ALA A 234 -5.47 -8.07 -9.33
CA ALA A 234 -5.86 -6.82 -10.00
C ALA A 234 -5.26 -5.54 -9.36
N LEU A 235 -4.87 -5.62 -8.08
CA LEU A 235 -4.17 -4.55 -7.37
C LEU A 235 -3.12 -5.23 -6.47
N ASP A 236 -1.94 -5.45 -7.03
CA ASP A 236 -0.76 -5.82 -6.25
C ASP A 236 -0.44 -4.65 -5.32
N LEU A 237 -0.85 -4.75 -4.06
CA LEU A 237 -0.57 -3.73 -3.06
C LEU A 237 0.41 -4.31 -2.05
N PRO A 238 1.72 -4.22 -2.34
CA PRO A 238 2.72 -4.15 -1.30
C PRO A 238 2.24 -3.17 -0.22
N HIS A 239 2.29 -3.62 1.01
CA HIS A 239 1.83 -2.85 2.15
C HIS A 239 2.97 -2.66 3.13
N ALA A 240 2.93 -1.59 3.91
CA ALA A 240 3.90 -1.37 4.97
C ALA A 240 3.18 -0.95 6.25
N CYS A 241 3.72 -1.40 7.37
CA CYS A 241 3.30 -1.00 8.72
C CYS A 241 4.54 -0.89 9.62
N VAL A 242 4.35 -0.37 10.83
CA VAL A 242 5.41 -0.34 11.85
C VAL A 242 5.29 -1.56 12.74
N GLU A 243 6.40 -2.28 12.91
CA GLU A 243 6.57 -3.25 14.00
C GLU A 243 7.31 -2.56 15.15
N VAL A 244 6.77 -2.64 16.37
CA VAL A 244 7.36 -2.01 17.56
C VAL A 244 7.26 -2.90 18.79
N GLU A 245 8.33 -2.99 19.58
CA GLU A 245 8.31 -3.60 20.92
C GLU A 245 7.74 -2.57 21.92
N ASP A 246 6.61 -2.87 22.53
CA ASP A 246 5.90 -1.98 23.47
C ASP A 246 6.40 -2.15 24.91
N ASP A 247 5.86 -1.37 25.87
CA ASP A 247 6.29 -1.39 27.29
C ASP A 247 6.08 -2.76 27.98
N ASP A 248 5.23 -3.63 27.42
CA ASP A 248 5.04 -5.02 27.88
C ASP A 248 6.07 -6.01 27.28
N GLY A 249 7.04 -5.52 26.51
CA GLY A 249 8.04 -6.32 25.80
C GLY A 249 7.46 -7.12 24.64
N ARG A 250 6.20 -6.88 24.24
CA ARG A 250 5.56 -7.61 23.13
C ARG A 250 5.64 -6.79 21.85
N LEU A 251 5.87 -7.50 20.75
CA LEU A 251 5.78 -6.94 19.41
C LEU A 251 4.33 -6.55 19.08
N LYS A 252 4.15 -5.33 18.58
CA LYS A 252 2.89 -4.77 18.09
C LYS A 252 3.06 -4.36 16.63
N THR A 253 1.95 -4.32 15.90
CA THR A 253 1.91 -3.80 14.53
C THR A 253 1.01 -2.57 14.48
N ILE A 254 1.54 -1.45 13.98
CA ILE A 254 0.82 -0.18 13.84
C ILE A 254 0.71 0.17 12.34
N ASP A 255 -0.51 0.11 11.83
CA ASP A 255 -0.88 0.31 10.44
C ASP A 255 -1.74 1.57 10.29
N ILE A 256 -1.07 2.74 10.35
CA ILE A 256 -1.73 4.03 10.27
C ILE A 256 -2.44 4.22 8.93
N ALA A 257 -1.83 3.81 7.83
CA ALA A 257 -2.40 4.01 6.50
C ALA A 257 -3.76 3.31 6.37
N LYS A 258 -3.90 2.08 6.87
CA LYS A 258 -5.22 1.41 6.86
C LYS A 258 -6.21 2.02 7.82
N ALA A 259 -5.78 2.51 8.98
CA ALA A 259 -6.66 3.22 9.90
C ALA A 259 -7.24 4.49 9.22
N GLN A 260 -6.39 5.31 8.57
CA GLN A 260 -6.81 6.50 7.84
C GLN A 260 -7.75 6.16 6.67
N LEU A 261 -7.42 5.15 5.88
CA LEU A 261 -8.24 4.71 4.75
C LEU A 261 -9.60 4.15 5.21
N ALA A 262 -9.64 3.40 6.30
CA ALA A 262 -10.89 2.90 6.86
C ALA A 262 -11.79 4.03 7.35
N ALA A 263 -11.23 5.02 8.05
CA ALA A 263 -11.96 6.19 8.51
C ALA A 263 -12.61 6.97 7.35
N ARG A 264 -11.92 7.04 6.20
CA ARG A 264 -12.45 7.68 4.98
C ARG A 264 -13.63 6.94 4.37
N LEU A 265 -13.66 5.61 4.45
CA LEU A 265 -14.64 4.79 3.73
C LEU A 265 -15.99 4.68 4.43
N SER A 266 -16.00 4.67 5.77
CA SER A 266 -17.24 4.64 6.55
C SER A 266 -16.99 5.09 7.99
N ALA A 267 -17.98 5.78 8.56
CA ALA A 267 -18.01 6.13 9.98
C ALA A 267 -18.09 4.91 10.91
N SER A 268 -18.52 3.74 10.40
CA SER A 268 -18.69 2.50 11.16
C SER A 268 -17.43 1.63 11.24
N THR A 269 -16.23 2.24 11.18
CA THR A 269 -14.95 1.51 11.10
C THR A 269 -14.06 1.69 12.34
N ALA A 270 -14.57 2.32 13.40
CA ALA A 270 -13.79 2.66 14.60
C ALA A 270 -13.07 1.45 15.22
N GLU A 271 -13.76 0.30 15.37
CA GLU A 271 -13.13 -0.91 15.91
C GLU A 271 -12.00 -1.43 15.01
N PHE A 272 -12.15 -1.33 13.69
CA PHE A 272 -11.10 -1.74 12.75
C PHE A 272 -9.92 -0.76 12.77
N GLN A 273 -10.18 0.54 12.93
CA GLN A 273 -9.12 1.53 13.12
C GLN A 273 -8.32 1.21 14.38
N GLU A 274 -8.98 0.93 15.51
CA GLU A 274 -8.29 0.52 16.74
C GLU A 274 -7.48 -0.77 16.54
N LEU A 275 -8.03 -1.74 15.82
CA LEU A 275 -7.32 -2.98 15.48
C LEU A 275 -6.02 -2.68 14.71
N CYS A 276 -6.04 -1.74 13.77
CA CYS A 276 -4.87 -1.34 12.99
C CYS A 276 -3.76 -0.71 13.85
N LEU A 277 -4.08 -0.14 15.01
CA LEU A 277 -3.13 0.61 15.85
C LEU A 277 -2.52 -0.23 16.98
N GLY A 278 -2.23 -1.50 16.70
CA GLY A 278 -1.49 -2.36 17.63
C GLY A 278 -1.69 -3.86 17.43
N SER A 279 -2.80 -4.27 16.80
CA SER A 279 -3.16 -5.68 16.69
C SER A 279 -2.64 -6.33 15.42
N ILE A 280 -2.41 -7.63 15.50
CA ILE A 280 -2.12 -8.49 14.36
C ILE A 280 -3.45 -9.02 13.83
N TYR A 281 -3.65 -9.00 12.51
CA TYR A 281 -4.90 -9.44 11.91
C TYR A 281 -4.67 -10.11 10.55
N ASN A 282 -5.59 -11.00 10.18
CA ASN A 282 -5.42 -11.95 9.07
C ASN A 282 -5.48 -11.34 7.66
N LYS A 283 -5.34 -10.01 7.51
CA LYS A 283 -5.36 -9.32 6.22
C LYS A 283 -4.01 -8.79 5.79
N VAL A 284 -2.94 -9.10 6.51
CA VAL A 284 -1.57 -8.81 6.10
C VAL A 284 -0.75 -10.08 6.24
N ILE A 285 0.03 -10.39 5.21
CA ILE A 285 1.14 -11.33 5.32
C ILE A 285 2.40 -10.47 5.44
N PRO A 286 3.03 -10.37 6.62
CA PRO A 286 4.29 -9.67 6.77
C PRO A 286 5.38 -10.40 5.98
N SER A 287 6.39 -9.67 5.55
CA SER A 287 7.60 -10.20 4.92
C SER A 287 8.83 -9.91 5.77
N THR A 288 9.94 -10.52 5.40
CA THR A 288 11.26 -10.22 5.97
C THR A 288 11.78 -8.82 5.60
N ALA A 289 11.25 -8.20 4.55
CA ALA A 289 11.68 -6.91 4.03
C ALA A 289 11.48 -5.75 5.01
N SER A 290 12.46 -4.84 5.06
CA SER A 290 12.29 -3.52 5.68
C SER A 290 11.38 -2.61 4.83
N GLY A 291 10.86 -1.54 5.44
CA GLY A 291 9.83 -0.67 4.91
C GLY A 291 10.07 -0.13 3.49
N ASN A 292 11.33 0.15 3.13
CA ASN A 292 11.72 0.66 1.82
C ASN A 292 12.49 -0.35 0.95
N ALA A 293 12.79 -1.55 1.46
CA ALA A 293 13.46 -2.59 0.68
C ALA A 293 12.51 -3.15 -0.40
N ALA A 294 13.07 -3.61 -1.53
CA ALA A 294 12.30 -4.34 -2.52
C ALA A 294 11.85 -5.69 -1.94
N LEU A 295 10.72 -6.21 -2.42
CA LEU A 295 10.22 -7.53 -1.99
C LEU A 295 10.88 -8.68 -2.76
N GLY A 296 11.66 -8.38 -3.80
CA GLY A 296 12.35 -9.38 -4.60
C GLY A 296 13.48 -8.79 -5.43
N HIS A 297 14.46 -9.63 -5.74
CA HIS A 297 15.69 -9.28 -6.44
C HIS A 297 16.08 -10.37 -7.44
N HIS A 298 16.77 -9.97 -8.50
CA HIS A 298 17.41 -10.87 -9.46
C HIS A 298 18.89 -10.50 -9.56
N GLU A 299 19.77 -11.44 -9.26
CA GLU A 299 21.21 -11.18 -9.12
C GLU A 299 21.97 -11.13 -10.46
N CYS A 300 21.29 -10.88 -11.58
CA CYS A 300 21.91 -10.82 -12.90
C CYS A 300 22.73 -9.54 -13.15
N GLY A 301 22.72 -8.57 -12.22
CA GLY A 301 23.41 -7.28 -12.37
C GLY A 301 22.61 -6.19 -13.08
N SER A 302 21.32 -6.42 -13.35
CA SER A 302 20.42 -5.37 -13.86
C SER A 302 20.31 -4.21 -12.87
N ARG A 303 20.25 -2.98 -13.40
CA ARG A 303 20.00 -1.76 -12.61
C ARG A 303 18.50 -1.48 -12.44
N THR A 304 17.66 -2.15 -13.21
CA THR A 304 16.22 -1.96 -13.17
C THR A 304 15.63 -2.84 -12.08
N PRO A 305 14.81 -2.30 -11.16
CA PRO A 305 14.16 -3.10 -10.13
C PRO A 305 13.31 -4.23 -10.72
N VAL A 306 13.30 -5.37 -10.03
CA VAL A 306 12.40 -6.48 -10.35
C VAL A 306 10.96 -6.06 -10.10
N HIS A 307 10.07 -6.41 -11.03
CA HIS A 307 8.63 -6.29 -10.81
C HIS A 307 8.15 -7.49 -9.99
N VAL A 308 7.46 -7.20 -8.89
CA VAL A 308 6.91 -8.22 -7.98
C VAL A 308 5.40 -8.13 -8.02
N ARG A 309 4.74 -9.23 -8.39
CA ARG A 309 3.27 -9.32 -8.47
C ARG A 309 2.77 -10.49 -7.63
N ALA A 310 1.77 -10.27 -6.78
CA ALA A 310 1.28 -11.25 -5.82
C ALA A 310 -0.21 -11.58 -6.02
N ASP A 311 -0.51 -12.84 -6.30
CA ASP A 311 -1.87 -13.37 -6.30
C ASP A 311 -2.12 -14.12 -5.00
N ILE A 312 -3.00 -13.57 -4.16
CA ILE A 312 -3.24 -14.05 -2.80
C ILE A 312 -4.73 -14.37 -2.63
N ARG A 313 -5.06 -15.66 -2.59
CA ARG A 313 -6.44 -16.16 -2.59
C ARG A 313 -6.76 -16.88 -1.30
N SER A 314 -7.96 -16.66 -0.78
CA SER A 314 -8.48 -17.41 0.38
C SER A 314 -8.73 -18.85 -0.03
N VAL A 315 -8.17 -19.83 0.68
CA VAL A 315 -8.37 -21.27 0.36
C VAL A 315 -9.68 -21.79 0.96
N ARG A 316 -10.08 -21.25 2.12
CA ARG A 316 -11.34 -21.50 2.82
C ARG A 316 -11.78 -20.25 3.59
#